data_AF-A0A7S2G3B5-F1
#
_entry.id   AF-A0A7S2G3B5-F1
#
_cell.length_a   1.000
_cell.length_b   1.000
_cell.length_c   1.000
_cell.angle_alpha   90.00
_cell.angle_beta   90.00
_cell.angle_gamma   90.00
#
_symmetry.space_group_name_H-M   'P 1'
#
loop_
_entity.id
_entity.type
_entity.pdbx_description
1 polymer ?
#
loop_
_entity_poly.entity_id
_entity_poly.type
_entity_poly.pdbx_seq_one_letter_code
_entity_poly.pdbx_strand_id
1 'polypeptide(L)'
;LAGAFTPTRSPNRVGARDAMQTRRSAFDSDGPLAGVATSLRIFSDNVQKGTDLKQAMADALAGEMSDAEEVEMLENALGLSKSAGCIMFTWEKSPACVNARKALDRMGCKYEEKDLDPTGPEGNKMRAVLGRHLGKSSVPMVFIGGKYVGGYSDGPNEEAPGLVPLSFDGKLRPMLEEAGAL
;
A
#
# COMPACT_ATOMS: atom_id res chain seq x y z
N LEU A 1 21.67 15.20 -75.04
CA LEU A 1 22.57 14.29 -74.31
C LEU A 1 21.65 13.39 -73.45
N ALA A 2 21.15 12.27 -73.98
CA ALA A 2 21.73 10.92 -73.92
C ALA A 2 22.08 10.51 -72.46
N GLY A 3 21.63 9.40 -71.87
CA GLY A 3 20.81 8.23 -72.26
C GLY A 3 20.18 7.62 -70.99
N ALA A 4 19.02 6.98 -71.06
CA ALA A 4 18.81 5.55 -71.36
C ALA A 4 19.29 4.60 -70.25
N PHE A 5 18.34 4.00 -69.52
CA PHE A 5 18.31 2.54 -69.27
C PHE A 5 16.88 2.10 -68.94
N THR A 6 16.36 1.17 -69.73
CA THR A 6 15.05 0.52 -69.60
C THR A 6 15.28 -0.99 -69.31
N PRO A 7 14.29 -1.90 -69.40
CA PRO A 7 13.57 -2.49 -68.27
C PRO A 7 13.71 -4.04 -68.24
N THR A 8 13.06 -4.74 -67.30
CA THR A 8 12.39 -6.05 -67.53
C THR A 8 11.61 -6.41 -66.24
N ARG A 9 10.27 -6.44 -66.21
CA ARG A 9 9.27 -7.43 -66.71
C ARG A 9 9.04 -8.63 -65.75
N SER A 10 7.95 -8.48 -64.98
CA SER A 10 6.94 -9.46 -64.45
C SER A 10 6.73 -10.72 -65.32
N PRO A 11 6.06 -11.85 -64.92
CA PRO A 11 4.96 -12.05 -63.94
C PRO A 11 5.10 -13.38 -63.12
N ASN A 12 4.18 -13.93 -62.30
CA ASN A 12 2.72 -13.95 -62.29
C ASN A 12 2.19 -14.57 -60.97
N ARG A 13 1.08 -14.02 -60.47
CA ARG A 13 -0.12 -14.60 -59.82
C ARG A 13 -0.09 -16.02 -59.22
N VAL A 14 -0.64 -16.14 -58.00
CA VAL A 14 -1.87 -16.90 -57.61
C VAL A 14 -2.45 -16.19 -56.37
N GLY A 15 -3.66 -15.61 -56.39
CA GLY A 15 -4.97 -16.22 -56.04
C GLY A 15 -5.09 -16.37 -54.51
N ALA A 16 -6.11 -15.93 -53.77
CA ALA A 16 -7.53 -15.65 -53.99
C ALA A 16 -7.99 -14.72 -52.82
N ARG A 17 -8.85 -13.70 -53.01
CA ARG A 17 -10.33 -13.76 -52.78
C ARG A 17 -10.69 -14.51 -51.49
N ASP A 18 -11.43 -14.02 -50.51
CA ASP A 18 -12.37 -12.91 -50.27
C ASP A 18 -12.27 -12.67 -48.73
N ALA A 19 -12.63 -11.56 -48.09
CA ALA A 19 -13.90 -10.87 -48.11
C ALA A 19 -13.81 -9.65 -47.18
N MET A 20 -14.45 -8.54 -47.60
CA MET A 20 -15.38 -7.75 -46.76
C MET A 20 -14.78 -7.01 -45.54
N GLN A 21 -14.36 -5.73 -45.68
CA GLN A 21 -15.23 -4.56 -45.45
C GLN A 21 -16.21 -4.78 -44.28
N THR A 22 -16.22 -4.05 -43.17
CA THR A 22 -16.34 -2.58 -43.03
C THR A 22 -16.56 -2.25 -41.54
N ARG A 23 -16.41 -0.96 -41.20
CA ARG A 23 -16.80 -0.24 -39.94
C ARG A 23 -15.66 -0.14 -38.91
N ARG A 24 -14.90 0.98 -38.85
CA ARG A 24 -15.26 2.34 -38.36
C ARG A 24 -15.97 2.34 -37.01
N SER A 25 -15.17 2.49 -35.95
CA SER A 25 -15.36 3.34 -34.76
C SER A 25 -14.13 3.10 -33.86
N ALA A 26 -13.05 3.88 -33.94
CA ALA A 26 -12.89 5.11 -33.17
C ALA A 26 -13.57 5.04 -31.78
N PHE A 27 -12.83 4.55 -30.78
CA PHE A 27 -12.81 5.16 -29.46
C PHE A 27 -11.47 4.82 -28.79
N ASP A 28 -10.58 5.79 -28.84
CA ASP A 28 -9.39 5.89 -28.04
C ASP A 28 -9.82 6.33 -26.63
N SER A 29 -9.35 5.68 -25.57
CA SER A 29 -9.21 6.25 -24.22
C SER A 29 -8.66 5.21 -23.24
N ASP A 30 -7.43 5.45 -22.79
CA ASP A 30 -6.89 4.98 -21.52
C ASP A 30 -7.84 5.30 -20.35
N GLY A 31 -8.03 4.37 -19.40
CA GLY A 31 -8.64 4.69 -18.10
C GLY A 31 -8.84 3.53 -17.10
N PRO A 32 -8.73 3.78 -15.78
CA PRO A 32 -8.30 2.80 -14.78
C PRO A 32 -9.46 2.28 -13.89
N LEU A 33 -10.40 1.52 -14.45
CA LEU A 33 -11.56 1.04 -13.68
C LEU A 33 -11.88 -0.47 -13.80
N ALA A 34 -11.03 -1.27 -14.46
CA ALA A 34 -11.22 -2.72 -14.50
C ALA A 34 -10.92 -3.43 -13.15
N GLY A 35 -10.18 -2.79 -12.24
CA GLY A 35 -9.82 -3.34 -10.93
C GLY A 35 -10.94 -3.28 -9.86
N VAL A 36 -11.99 -2.49 -10.09
CA VAL A 36 -13.07 -2.29 -9.09
C VAL A 36 -14.14 -3.39 -9.21
N ALA A 37 -14.33 -3.98 -10.39
CA ALA A 37 -15.32 -5.04 -10.62
C ALA A 37 -14.89 -6.41 -10.05
N THR A 38 -13.60 -6.66 -9.93
CA THR A 38 -13.07 -7.92 -9.36
C THR A 38 -13.17 -7.93 -7.84
N SER A 39 -12.94 -6.78 -7.20
CA SER A 39 -12.96 -6.63 -5.73
C SER A 39 -14.36 -6.79 -5.13
N LEU A 40 -15.42 -6.46 -5.89
CA LEU A 40 -16.82 -6.67 -5.46
C LEU A 40 -17.29 -8.14 -5.58
N ARG A 41 -16.65 -8.96 -6.41
CA ARG A 41 -16.95 -10.40 -6.53
C ARG A 41 -16.45 -11.19 -5.33
N ILE A 42 -15.25 -10.86 -4.85
CA ILE A 42 -14.63 -11.49 -3.66
C ILE A 42 -15.51 -11.29 -2.42
N PHE A 43 -16.29 -10.21 -2.37
CA PHE A 43 -17.15 -9.88 -1.25
C PHE A 43 -18.49 -10.65 -1.22
N SER A 44 -18.94 -11.23 -2.34
CA SER A 44 -20.28 -11.85 -2.41
C SER A 44 -20.32 -13.38 -2.20
N ASP A 45 -19.19 -14.08 -2.33
CA ASP A 45 -19.17 -15.56 -2.24
C ASP A 45 -18.90 -16.11 -0.83
N ASN A 46 -18.46 -15.27 0.14
CA ASN A 46 -18.04 -15.73 1.48
C ASN A 46 -19.13 -15.69 2.56
N VAL A 47 -20.34 -15.22 2.26
CA VAL A 47 -21.35 -14.91 3.30
C VAL A 47 -22.29 -16.08 3.64
N GLN A 48 -22.23 -17.24 2.96
CA GLN A 48 -23.40 -18.14 2.95
C GLN A 48 -23.38 -19.52 3.66
N LYS A 49 -22.40 -19.94 4.48
CA LYS A 49 -22.57 -21.21 5.25
C LYS A 49 -22.05 -21.17 6.70
N GLY A 50 -22.97 -20.94 7.64
CA GLY A 50 -22.76 -20.89 9.10
C GLY A 50 -22.39 -22.21 9.80
N THR A 51 -21.78 -23.18 9.11
CA THR A 51 -21.17 -24.37 9.71
C THR A 51 -19.65 -24.25 9.87
N ASP A 52 -18.99 -23.31 9.17
CA ASP A 52 -17.57 -22.94 9.39
C ASP A 52 -17.38 -22.11 10.67
N LEU A 53 -18.42 -21.40 11.11
CA LEU A 53 -18.35 -20.47 12.24
C LEU A 53 -18.03 -21.16 13.58
N LYS A 54 -18.42 -22.44 13.77
CA LYS A 54 -18.18 -23.20 15.02
C LYS A 54 -16.80 -23.86 15.05
N GLN A 55 -16.29 -24.29 13.89
CA GLN A 55 -14.96 -24.86 13.76
C GLN A 55 -13.90 -23.73 13.82
N ALA A 56 -14.17 -22.58 13.18
CA ALA A 56 -13.39 -21.35 13.34
C ALA A 56 -13.37 -20.82 14.78
N MET A 57 -14.47 -21.00 15.53
CA MET A 57 -14.53 -20.67 16.96
C MET A 57 -13.64 -21.57 17.84
N ALA A 58 -13.38 -22.82 17.41
CA ALA A 58 -12.56 -23.78 18.15
C ALA A 58 -11.06 -23.58 17.90
N ASP A 59 -10.68 -23.17 16.70
CA ASP A 59 -9.29 -22.81 16.38
C ASP A 59 -8.90 -21.45 16.99
N ALA A 60 -9.87 -20.53 17.15
CA ALA A 60 -9.74 -19.27 17.89
C ALA A 60 -9.43 -19.43 19.40
N LEU A 61 -9.54 -20.63 19.98
CA LEU A 61 -9.12 -20.90 21.36
C LEU A 61 -7.64 -21.30 21.48
N ALA A 62 -6.92 -21.50 20.36
CA ALA A 62 -5.60 -22.14 20.32
C ALA A 62 -4.48 -21.25 19.75
N GLY A 63 -4.28 -20.03 20.27
CA GLY A 63 -2.94 -19.44 20.35
C GLY A 63 -2.33 -18.74 19.12
N GLU A 64 -3.08 -18.50 18.04
CA GLU A 64 -2.70 -17.58 16.96
C GLU A 64 -3.83 -16.56 16.75
N MET A 65 -3.50 -15.27 16.63
CA MET A 65 -4.51 -14.23 16.42
C MET A 65 -5.29 -14.52 15.14
N SER A 66 -6.61 -14.33 15.16
CA SER A 66 -7.40 -14.51 13.94
C SER A 66 -7.12 -13.38 12.95
N ASP A 67 -7.19 -13.65 11.64
CA ASP A 67 -6.99 -12.63 10.59
C ASP A 67 -7.84 -11.36 10.82
N ALA A 68 -9.03 -11.52 11.41
CA ALA A 68 -9.92 -10.41 11.73
C ALA A 68 -9.35 -9.48 12.82
N GLU A 69 -8.74 -10.04 13.87
CA GLU A 69 -8.11 -9.25 14.94
C GLU A 69 -6.89 -8.48 14.43
N GLU A 70 -6.15 -9.08 13.48
CA GLU A 70 -5.00 -8.41 12.86
C GLU A 70 -5.42 -7.20 12.03
N VAL A 71 -6.45 -7.38 11.21
CA VAL A 71 -7.03 -6.31 10.39
C VAL A 71 -7.57 -5.20 11.30
N GLU A 72 -8.26 -5.56 12.38
CA GLU A 72 -8.78 -4.58 13.34
C GLU A 72 -7.65 -3.75 13.98
N MET A 73 -6.54 -4.37 14.38
CA MET A 73 -5.40 -3.63 14.93
C MET A 73 -4.78 -2.65 13.93
N LEU A 74 -4.67 -3.05 12.66
CA LEU A 74 -4.19 -2.18 11.60
C LEU A 74 -5.15 -1.02 11.32
N GLU A 75 -6.44 -1.30 11.21
CA GLU A 75 -7.48 -0.30 11.03
C GLU A 75 -7.50 0.70 12.19
N ASN A 76 -7.29 0.23 13.42
CA ASN A 76 -7.15 1.09 14.59
C ASN A 76 -5.93 2.01 14.48
N ALA A 77 -4.76 1.49 14.09
CA ALA A 77 -3.56 2.31 13.87
C ALA A 77 -3.78 3.39 12.80
N LEU A 78 -4.40 3.02 11.67
CA LEU A 78 -4.73 3.95 10.60
C LEU A 78 -5.76 4.98 11.06
N GLY A 79 -6.81 4.55 11.76
CA GLY A 79 -7.87 5.38 12.32
C GLY A 79 -7.35 6.42 13.30
N LEU A 80 -6.50 6.01 14.24
CA LEU A 80 -5.82 6.91 15.18
C LEU A 80 -4.99 7.97 14.43
N SER A 81 -4.27 7.58 13.38
CA SER A 81 -3.51 8.55 12.59
C SER A 81 -4.40 9.54 11.82
N LYS A 82 -5.63 9.17 11.44
CA LYS A 82 -6.59 10.10 10.82
C LYS A 82 -7.13 11.11 11.83
N SER A 83 -7.33 10.71 13.08
CA SER A 83 -7.85 11.60 14.13
C SER A 83 -6.76 12.49 14.74
N ALA A 84 -5.56 11.95 14.95
CA ALA A 84 -4.43 12.65 15.58
C ALA A 84 -3.50 13.35 14.58
N GLY A 85 -3.68 13.10 13.27
CA GLY A 85 -2.81 13.55 12.19
C GLY A 85 -1.53 12.73 12.06
N CYS A 86 -0.84 12.47 13.17
CA CYS A 86 0.39 11.67 13.20
C CYS A 86 0.40 10.76 14.43
N ILE A 87 0.74 9.49 14.24
CA ILE A 87 0.96 8.53 15.34
C ILE A 87 2.21 7.72 15.09
N MET A 88 2.92 7.42 16.17
CA MET A 88 4.12 6.61 16.15
C MET A 88 4.04 5.48 17.18
N PHE A 89 4.31 4.25 16.74
CA PHE A 89 4.54 3.14 17.63
C PHE A 89 6.03 2.99 17.91
N THR A 90 6.41 2.94 19.19
CA THR A 90 7.81 3.08 19.61
C THR A 90 8.22 2.03 20.63
N TRP A 91 9.52 2.05 20.93
CA TRP A 91 10.06 1.58 22.19
C TRP A 91 10.83 2.72 22.84
N GLU A 92 10.63 2.93 24.15
CA GLU A 92 11.22 4.05 24.89
C GLU A 92 12.75 4.16 24.66
N LYS A 93 13.46 3.03 24.73
CA LYS A 93 14.93 2.97 24.67
C LYS A 93 15.53 2.75 23.28
N SER A 94 14.72 2.74 22.21
CA SER A 94 15.23 2.54 20.85
C SER A 94 15.89 3.82 20.30
N PRO A 95 17.15 3.79 19.82
CA PRO A 95 17.80 4.95 19.21
C PRO A 95 17.05 5.54 18.02
N ALA A 96 16.44 4.69 17.19
CA ALA A 96 15.66 5.14 16.02
C ALA A 96 14.39 5.90 16.44
N CYS A 97 13.72 5.46 17.52
CA CYS A 97 12.56 6.17 18.07
C CYS A 97 12.96 7.53 18.65
N VAL A 98 14.09 7.61 19.37
CA VAL A 98 14.63 8.88 19.87
C VAL A 98 14.90 9.87 18.73
N ASN A 99 15.46 9.40 17.62
CA ASN A 99 15.73 10.27 16.48
C ASN A 99 14.46 10.68 15.72
N ALA A 100 13.46 9.79 15.62
CA ALA A 100 12.16 10.13 15.05
C ALA A 100 11.43 11.21 15.85
N ARG A 101 11.37 11.10 17.19
CA ARG A 101 10.84 12.15 18.07
C ARG A 101 11.53 13.47 17.81
N LYS A 102 12.86 13.51 17.90
CA LYS A 102 13.65 14.72 17.65
C LYS A 102 13.38 15.35 16.28
N ALA A 103 13.20 14.53 15.24
CA ALA A 103 12.92 15.02 13.90
C ALA A 103 11.53 15.68 13.81
N LEU A 104 10.50 14.99 14.33
CA LEU A 104 9.13 15.50 14.35
C LEU A 104 8.99 16.73 15.27
N ASP A 105 9.60 16.71 16.45
CA ASP A 105 9.61 17.83 17.40
C ASP A 105 10.26 19.08 16.77
N ARG A 106 11.38 18.91 16.06
CA ARG A 106 12.06 20.02 15.35
C ARG A 106 11.20 20.63 14.26
N MET A 107 10.30 19.86 13.67
CA MET A 107 9.35 20.35 12.68
C MET A 107 8.14 21.04 13.31
N GLY A 108 7.94 20.91 14.63
CA GLY A 108 6.73 21.38 15.31
C GLY A 108 5.54 20.41 15.18
N CYS A 109 5.79 19.16 14.78
CA CYS A 109 4.75 18.16 14.58
C CYS A 109 4.10 17.79 15.92
N LYS A 110 2.77 17.83 15.96
CA LYS A 110 1.99 17.17 17.00
C LYS A 110 1.78 15.71 16.59
N TYR A 111 2.13 14.77 17.47
CA TYR A 111 1.93 13.35 17.23
C TYR A 111 1.55 12.63 18.51
N GLU A 112 0.82 11.53 18.36
CA GLU A 112 0.61 10.56 19.42
C GLU A 112 1.70 9.49 19.42
N GLU A 113 2.08 9.01 20.60
CA GLU A 113 3.04 7.92 20.76
C GLU A 113 2.40 6.75 21.51
N LYS A 114 2.60 5.53 21.00
CA LYS A 114 2.21 4.28 21.66
C LYS A 114 3.45 3.41 21.86
N ASP A 115 3.86 3.25 23.11
CA ASP A 115 4.96 2.37 23.46
C ASP A 115 4.51 0.90 23.37
N LEU A 116 5.21 0.11 22.55
CA LEU A 116 4.96 -1.30 22.33
C LEU A 116 5.84 -2.18 23.21
N ASP A 117 6.06 -1.79 24.47
CA ASP A 117 6.93 -2.45 25.47
C ASP A 117 7.52 -3.77 24.95
N PRO A 118 8.82 -3.83 24.62
CA PRO A 118 9.42 -5.00 23.99
C PRO A 118 9.31 -6.27 24.85
N THR A 119 9.04 -6.13 26.15
CA THR A 119 8.89 -7.24 27.10
C THR A 119 7.44 -7.66 27.31
N GLY A 120 6.48 -6.87 26.84
CA GLY A 120 5.05 -7.12 26.98
C GLY A 120 4.48 -8.01 25.86
N PRO A 121 3.52 -8.90 26.18
CA PRO A 121 2.87 -9.74 25.18
C PRO A 121 2.12 -8.92 24.12
N GLU A 122 1.48 -7.81 24.51
CA GLU A 122 0.73 -6.94 23.59
C GLU A 122 1.64 -6.20 22.60
N GLY A 123 2.81 -5.75 23.05
CA GLY A 123 3.80 -5.12 22.19
C GLY A 123 4.32 -6.06 21.10
N ASN A 124 4.60 -7.32 21.48
CA ASN A 124 5.03 -8.35 20.54
C ASN A 124 3.92 -8.75 19.56
N LYS A 125 2.67 -8.84 20.02
CA LYS A 125 1.50 -9.08 19.14
C LYS A 125 1.36 -7.98 18.10
N MET A 126 1.34 -6.71 18.53
CA MET A 126 1.22 -5.57 17.61
C MET A 126 2.34 -5.56 16.57
N ARG A 127 3.59 -5.84 16.97
CA ARG A 127 4.71 -5.91 16.03
C ARG A 127 4.61 -7.06 15.04
N ALA A 128 4.08 -8.21 15.47
CA ALA A 128 3.87 -9.35 14.60
C ALA A 128 2.80 -9.04 13.55
N VAL A 129 1.67 -8.47 13.98
CA VAL A 129 0.58 -8.02 13.10
C VAL A 129 1.08 -6.97 12.12
N LEU A 130 1.62 -5.85 12.60
CA LEU A 130 2.13 -4.78 11.74
C LEU A 130 3.25 -5.28 10.83
N GLY A 131 4.09 -6.19 11.31
CA GLY A 131 5.13 -6.85 10.50
C GLY A 131 4.56 -7.64 9.32
N ARG A 132 3.50 -8.43 9.55
CA ARG A 132 2.82 -9.21 8.50
C ARG A 132 2.15 -8.31 7.46
N HIS A 133 1.44 -7.28 7.89
CA HIS A 133 0.64 -6.43 7.00
C HIS A 133 1.45 -5.33 6.31
N LEU A 134 2.46 -4.78 6.99
CA LEU A 134 3.25 -3.64 6.50
C LEU A 134 4.63 -4.04 5.98
N GLY A 135 5.01 -5.32 6.10
CA GLY A 135 6.32 -5.81 5.65
C GLY A 135 7.51 -5.35 6.50
N LYS A 136 7.27 -4.70 7.65
CA LYS A 136 8.32 -4.25 8.58
C LYS A 136 7.81 -4.28 10.03
N SER A 137 8.53 -5.01 10.89
CA SER A 137 8.19 -5.20 12.32
C SER A 137 9.05 -4.39 13.29
N SER A 138 9.96 -3.55 12.78
CA SER A 138 10.86 -2.72 13.59
C SER A 138 10.21 -1.39 13.96
N VAL A 139 10.46 -0.92 15.18
CA VAL A 139 10.11 0.43 15.60
C VAL A 139 11.17 1.46 15.18
N PRO A 140 10.81 2.75 14.99
CA PRO A 140 9.46 3.28 15.03
C PRO A 140 8.63 2.84 13.83
N MET A 141 7.32 2.67 14.02
CA MET A 141 6.35 2.53 12.92
C MET A 141 5.50 3.79 12.90
N VAL A 142 5.59 4.56 11.82
CA VAL A 142 5.03 5.91 11.74
C VAL A 142 3.85 5.92 10.77
N PHE A 143 2.77 6.56 11.18
CA PHE A 143 1.57 6.76 10.38
C PHE A 143 1.19 8.24 10.36
N ILE A 144 0.82 8.74 9.19
CA ILE A 144 0.45 10.13 8.95
C ILE A 144 -0.85 10.15 8.13
N GLY A 145 -1.87 10.86 8.60
CA GLY A 145 -3.10 11.11 7.84
C GLY A 145 -3.85 9.86 7.37
N GLY A 146 -3.78 8.76 8.13
CA GLY A 146 -4.39 7.49 7.74
C GLY A 146 -3.52 6.60 6.87
N LYS A 147 -2.23 6.89 6.74
CA LYS A 147 -1.28 6.13 5.91
C LYS A 147 -0.05 5.72 6.70
N TYR A 148 0.39 4.48 6.54
CA TYR A 148 1.71 4.04 7.01
C TYR A 148 2.82 4.63 6.14
N VAL A 149 3.82 5.25 6.76
CA VAL A 149 4.90 5.95 6.04
C VAL A 149 6.28 5.35 6.24
N GLY A 150 6.39 4.26 7.00
CA GLY A 150 7.65 3.56 7.27
C GLY A 150 8.16 3.80 8.69
N GLY A 151 9.47 3.66 8.87
CA GLY A 151 10.17 3.95 10.12
C GLY A 151 10.91 5.28 10.09
N TYR A 152 12.02 5.37 10.84
CA TYR A 152 12.80 6.60 10.88
C TYR A 152 13.64 6.79 9.61
N SER A 153 14.57 5.88 9.36
CA SER A 153 15.52 5.96 8.24
C SER A 153 15.12 5.16 7.02
N ASP A 154 14.19 4.21 7.17
CA ASP A 154 13.84 3.22 6.15
C ASP A 154 12.38 2.78 6.28
N GLY A 155 11.91 2.04 5.29
CA GLY A 155 10.64 1.33 5.34
C GLY A 155 10.56 0.25 4.25
N PRO A 156 9.42 -0.45 4.14
CA PRO A 156 9.32 -1.66 3.33
C PRO A 156 9.37 -1.41 1.81
N ASN A 157 8.99 -0.22 1.34
CA ASN A 157 8.82 0.09 -0.07
C ASN A 157 8.80 1.62 -0.32
N GLU A 158 8.65 2.02 -1.58
CA GLU A 158 8.63 3.43 -2.01
C GLU A 158 7.42 4.23 -1.47
N GLU A 159 6.32 3.55 -1.16
CA GLU A 159 5.10 4.20 -0.63
C GLU A 159 5.20 4.52 0.86
N ALA A 160 6.04 3.77 1.57
CA ALA A 160 6.35 3.90 2.99
C ALA A 160 7.87 3.91 3.21
N PRO A 161 8.62 4.91 2.71
CA PRO A 161 10.09 4.86 2.70
C PRO A 161 10.73 5.28 4.04
N GLY A 162 9.95 5.85 4.96
CA GLY A 162 10.40 6.37 6.26
C GLY A 162 10.51 7.89 6.31
N LEU A 163 10.65 8.43 7.53
CA LEU A 163 10.68 9.87 7.79
C LEU A 163 11.84 10.59 7.10
N VAL A 164 13.04 10.02 7.16
CA VAL A 164 14.24 10.65 6.58
C VAL A 164 14.12 10.77 5.05
N PRO A 165 13.79 9.70 4.29
CA PRO A 165 13.56 9.82 2.85
C PRO A 165 12.44 10.80 2.50
N LEU A 166 11.29 10.76 3.20
CA LEU A 166 10.20 11.71 2.94
C LEU A 166 10.62 13.17 3.18
N SER A 167 11.49 13.41 4.15
CA SER A 167 12.03 14.75 4.42
C SER A 167 12.95 15.22 3.29
N PHE A 168 13.83 14.36 2.78
CA PHE A 168 14.72 14.71 1.65
C PHE A 168 13.96 14.88 0.34
N ASP A 169 12.89 14.11 0.14
CA ASP A 169 11.99 14.24 -1.00
C ASP A 169 11.07 15.47 -0.93
N GLY A 170 11.08 16.22 0.19
CA GLY A 170 10.19 17.35 0.40
C GLY A 170 8.72 16.99 0.60
N LYS A 171 8.40 15.70 0.78
CA LYS A 171 7.03 15.18 0.93
C LYS A 171 6.54 15.19 2.38
N LEU A 172 7.44 15.06 3.36
CA LEU A 172 7.07 14.90 4.76
C LEU A 172 6.25 16.07 5.31
N ARG A 173 6.70 17.30 5.05
CA ARG A 173 6.02 18.50 5.57
C ARG A 173 4.61 18.66 5.00
N PRO A 174 4.39 18.61 3.67
CA PRO A 174 3.04 18.63 3.10
C PRO A 174 2.11 17.57 3.69
N MET A 175 2.60 16.34 3.88
CA MET A 175 1.79 15.26 4.46
C MET A 175 1.34 15.57 5.89
N LEU A 176 2.22 16.18 6.70
CA LEU A 176 1.90 16.55 8.07
C LEU A 176 0.94 17.75 8.14
N GLU A 177 1.08 18.74 7.24
CA GLU A 177 0.14 19.86 7.12
C GLU A 177 -1.25 19.38 6.68
N GLU A 178 -1.33 18.52 5.66
CA GLU A 178 -2.60 17.91 5.20
C GLU A 178 -3.28 17.08 6.30
N ALA A 179 -2.48 16.37 7.11
CA ALA A 179 -2.98 15.59 8.22
C ALA A 179 -3.35 16.43 9.46
N GLY A 180 -3.13 17.75 9.45
CA GLY A 180 -3.38 18.63 10.60
C GLY A 180 -2.42 18.42 11.78
N ALA A 181 -1.25 17.82 11.52
CA ALA A 181 -0.21 17.56 12.51
C ALA A 181 0.79 18.72 12.64
N LEU A 182 0.73 19.73 11.75
CA LEU A 182 1.53 20.96 11.78
C LEU A 182 0.67 22.22 11.85
#